data_AF-A0A967B936-F1
#
_entry.id   AF-A0A967B936-F1
#
_cell.length_a   1.000
_cell.length_b   1.000
_cell.length_c   1.000
_cell.angle_alpha   90.00
_cell.angle_beta   90.00
_cell.angle_gamma   90.00
#
_symmetry.space_group_name_H-M   'P 1'
#
loop_
_entity.id
_entity.type
_entity.pdbx_description
1 polymer ?
#
loop_
_entity_poly.entity_id
_entity_poly.type
_entity_poly.pdbx_seq_one_letter_code
_entity_poly.pdbx_strand_id
1 'polypeptide(L)' 'MSLSSHVEQLKMKHQTLSDQVEEAQRAPGVSDLGVAELKKQKLRIKEEIERLSPNA' A
#
# COMPACT_ATOMS: atom_id res chain seq x y z
N MET A 1 2.56 -21.19 9.17
CA MET A 1 2.03 -19.85 8.86
C MET A 1 1.33 -19.95 7.52
N SER A 2 0.03 -19.67 7.46
CA SER A 2 -0.76 -19.88 6.24
C SER A 2 -0.58 -18.70 5.28
N LEU A 3 -0.79 -18.97 3.98
CA LEU A 3 -0.84 -17.94 2.93
C LEU A 3 -1.83 -16.81 3.28
N SER A 4 -2.88 -17.14 4.03
CA SER A 4 -3.90 -16.20 4.51
C SER A 4 -3.33 -15.13 5.46
N SER A 5 -2.47 -15.49 6.42
CA SER A 5 -1.84 -14.52 7.31
C SER A 5 -0.92 -13.54 6.58
N HIS A 6 -0.24 -14.01 5.52
CA HIS A 6 0.63 -13.14 4.73
C HIS A 6 -0.18 -12.12 3.92
N VAL A 7 -1.28 -12.55 3.29
CA VAL A 7 -2.22 -11.66 2.60
C VAL A 7 -2.84 -10.64 3.56
N GLU A 8 -3.18 -11.06 4.78
CA GLU A 8 -3.74 -10.18 5.81
C GLU A 8 -2.74 -9.10 6.23
N GLN A 9 -1.47 -9.45 6.44
CA GLN A 9 -0.39 -8.50 6.70
C GLN A 9 -0.16 -7.52 5.54
N LEU A 10 -0.22 -8.00 4.29
CA LEU A 10 -0.09 -7.15 3.11
C LEU A 10 -1.28 -6.18 3.02
N LYS A 11 -2.51 -6.63 3.30
CA LYS A 11 -3.69 -5.76 3.37
C LYS A 11 -3.55 -4.67 4.43
N MET A 12 -3.05 -5.01 5.62
CA MET A 12 -2.77 -4.01 6.66
C MET A 12 -1.72 -2.99 6.20
N LYS A 13 -0.60 -3.43 5.62
CA LYS A 13 0.41 -2.52 5.05
C LYS A 13 -0.16 -1.63 3.94
N HIS A 14 -0.99 -2.18 3.06
CA HIS A 14 -1.63 -1.41 1.99
C HIS A 14 -2.54 -0.31 2.56
N GLN A 15 -3.29 -0.60 3.63
CA GLN A 15 -4.10 0.40 4.32
C GLN A 15 -3.23 1.51 4.90
N THR A 16 -2.18 1.16 5.66
CA THR A 16 -1.25 2.14 6.22
C THR A 16 -0.59 3.02 5.16
N LEU A 17 -0.17 2.44 4.02
CA LEU A 17 0.35 3.23 2.90
C LEU A 17 -0.70 4.15 2.28
N SER A 18 -1.97 3.73 2.25
CA SER A 18 -3.06 4.59 1.80
C SER A 18 -3.22 5.82 2.68
N ASP A 19 -3.21 5.62 4.00
CA ASP A 19 -3.37 6.70 4.98
C ASP A 19 -2.18 7.67 4.89
N GLN A 20 -0.95 7.15 4.76
CA GLN A 20 0.25 7.96 4.55
C GLN A 20 0.21 8.76 3.25
N VAL A 21 -0.30 8.18 2.15
CA VAL A 21 -0.47 8.93 0.88
C VAL A 21 -1.45 10.08 1.08
N GLU A 22 -2.58 9.86 1.75
CA GLU A 22 -3.56 10.93 1.99
C GLU A 22 -3.03 12.01 2.92
N GLU A 23 -2.31 11.64 3.97
CA GLU A 23 -1.68 12.57 4.89
C GLU A 23 -0.60 13.40 4.18
N ALA A 24 0.27 12.74 3.41
CA ALA A 24 1.26 13.39 2.56
C ALA A 24 0.59 14.38 1.60
N GLN A 25 -0.46 13.97 0.88
CA GLN A 25 -1.18 14.84 -0.05
C GLN A 25 -1.86 16.05 0.62
N ARG A 26 -2.22 15.95 1.91
CA ARG A 26 -2.80 17.05 2.69
C ARG A 26 -1.73 17.97 3.30
N ALA A 27 -0.50 17.50 3.44
CA ALA A 27 0.57 18.25 4.08
C ALA A 27 1.12 19.35 3.16
N PRO A 28 1.07 20.64 3.57
CA PRO A 28 1.70 21.71 2.81
C PRO A 28 3.22 21.55 2.86
N GLY A 29 3.85 21.39 1.70
CA GLY A 29 5.31 21.22 1.58
C GLY A 29 5.78 19.78 1.37
N VAL A 30 4.86 18.80 1.24
CA VAL A 30 5.28 17.50 0.72
C VAL A 30 5.71 17.66 -0.74
N SER A 31 6.81 17.01 -1.11
CA SER A 31 7.22 16.96 -2.51
C SER A 31 6.37 15.93 -3.25
N ASP A 32 5.96 16.26 -4.48
CA ASP A 32 5.26 15.34 -5.39
C ASP A 32 6.03 14.01 -5.57
N LEU A 33 7.36 14.04 -5.45
CA LEU A 33 8.20 12.85 -5.48
C LEU A 33 7.92 11.91 -4.30
N GLY A 34 7.76 12.45 -3.08
CA GLY A 34 7.45 11.64 -1.90
C GLY A 34 6.07 10.98 -1.99
N VAL A 35 5.08 11.73 -2.47
CA VAL A 35 3.73 11.19 -2.74
C VAL A 35 3.78 10.12 -3.84
N ALA A 36 4.58 10.33 -4.88
CA ALA A 36 4.74 9.36 -5.97
C ALA A 36 5.40 8.05 -5.49
N GLU A 37 6.41 8.13 -4.62
CA GLU A 37 7.04 6.94 -4.03
C GLU A 37 6.06 6.15 -3.17
N LEU A 38 5.29 6.82 -2.31
CA LEU A 38 4.28 6.16 -1.47
C LEU A 38 3.21 5.48 -2.32
N LYS A 39 2.73 6.14 -3.38
CA LYS A 39 1.79 5.54 -4.35
C LYS A 39 2.39 4.34 -5.08
N LYS A 40 3.68 4.38 -5.43
CA LYS A 40 4.39 3.26 -6.07
C LYS A 40 4.52 2.07 -5.11
N GLN A 41 4.82 2.31 -3.84
CA GLN A 41 4.83 1.27 -2.82
C GLN A 41 3.44 0.66 -2.63
N LYS A 42 2.40 1.50 -2.55
CA LYS A 42 1.00 1.06 -2.46
C LYS A 42 0.61 0.17 -3.64
N LEU A 43 0.98 0.57 -4.87
CA LEU A 43 0.72 -0.22 -6.07
C LEU A 43 1.40 -1.60 -6.02
N ARG A 44 2.68 -1.66 -5.63
CA ARG A 44 3.41 -2.93 -5.49
C ARG A 44 2.75 -3.89 -4.51
N ILE A 45 2.33 -3.41 -3.34
CA ILE A 45 1.64 -4.25 -2.37
C ILE A 45 0.28 -4.71 -2.91
N LYS A 46 -0.44 -3.85 -3.64
CA LYS A 46 -1.70 -4.25 -4.29
C LYS A 46 -1.47 -5.39 -5.28
N GLU A 47 -0.47 -5.28 -6.15
CA GLU A 47 -0.10 -6.35 -7.10
C GLU A 47 0.32 -7.64 -6.39
N GLU A 48 1.04 -7.52 -5.26
CA GLU A 48 1.45 -8.67 -4.45
C GLU A 48 0.24 -9.36 -3.80
N ILE A 49 -0.72 -8.59 -3.28
CA ILE A 49 -2.00 -9.12 -2.78
C ILE A 49 -2.78 -9.83 -3.88
N GLU A 50 -2.90 -9.22 -5.06
CA GLU A 50 -3.62 -9.82 -6.20
C GLU A 50 -2.95 -11.11 -6.66
N ARG A 51 -1.61 -11.17 -6.70
CA ARG A 51 -0.86 -12.40 -7.02
C ARG A 51 -1.07 -13.50 -5.99
N LEU A 52 -1.15 -13.16 -4.71
CA LEU A 52 -1.31 -14.12 -3.61
C LEU A 52 -2.78 -14.48 -3.36
N SER A 53 -3.71 -13.67 -3.85
CA SER A 53 -5.15 -13.88 -3.76
C SER A 53 -5.81 -13.82 -5.16
N PRO A 54 -5.44 -14.71 -6.11
CA PRO A 54 -5.94 -14.68 -7.48
C PRO A 54 -7.43 -15.09 -7.61
N ASN A 55 -8.13 -15.35 -6.50
CA ASN A 55 -9.40 -16.06 -6.49
C ASN A 55 -10.43 -15.52 -5.49
N ALA A 56 -10.43 -14.20 -5.25
CA ALA A 56 -11.51 -13.55 -4.49
C ALA A 56 -12.72 -13.26 -5.39
#